data_AF-A0A5K0VNT7-F1
#
_entry.id   AF-A0A5K0VNT7-F1
#
_cell.length_a   1.000
_cell.length_b   1.000
_cell.length_c   1.000
_cell.angle_alpha   90.00
_cell.angle_beta   90.00
_cell.angle_gamma   90.00
#
_symmetry.space_group_name_H-M   'P 1'
#
loop_
_entity.id
_entity.type
_entity.pdbx_description
1 polymer ?
#
loop_
_entity_poly.entity_id
_entity_poly.type
_entity_poly.pdbx_seq_one_letter_code
_entity_poly.pdbx_strand_id
1 'polypeptide(L)' 'VDGFRALVERHLEVEVTGLGRDGRPLKVEAVGWKARILQHECDHLDGTIYVDKMIPRTFRTVENLNLPLPSGSPKLGVC' A
#
# COMPACT_ATOMS: atom_id res chain seq x y z
N VAL A 1 11.40 0.75 3.85
CA VAL A 1 12.53 0.95 2.93
C VAL A 1 12.86 2.42 2.91
N ASP A 2 13.97 2.80 3.53
CA ASP A 2 14.34 4.20 3.73
C ASP A 2 14.70 4.89 2.40
N GLY A 3 14.40 6.19 2.26
CA GLY A 3 14.76 7.00 1.08
C GLY A 3 14.02 6.71 -0.23
N PHE A 4 13.16 5.68 -0.32
CA PHE A 4 12.49 5.29 -1.57
C PHE A 4 10.97 5.25 -1.49
N ARG A 5 10.32 5.45 -2.64
CA ARG A 5 8.87 5.33 -2.86
C ARG A 5 8.60 4.66 -4.21
N ALA A 6 7.43 4.02 -4.33
CA ALA A 6 6.92 3.51 -5.59
C ALA A 6 5.39 3.51 -5.61
N LEU A 7 4.79 3.42 -6.79
CA LEU A 7 3.35 3.23 -6.92
C LEU A 7 3.00 1.77 -6.67
N VAL A 8 1.93 1.55 -5.92
CA VAL A 8 1.43 0.22 -5.56
C VAL A 8 -0.09 0.30 -5.62
N GLU A 9 -0.69 -0.57 -6.41
CA GLU A 9 -2.14 -0.72 -6.49
C GLU A 9 -2.67 -1.41 -5.24
N ARG A 10 -3.82 -0.94 -4.74
CA ARG A 10 -4.41 -1.38 -3.47
C ARG A 10 -5.92 -1.35 -3.58
N HIS A 11 -6.58 -2.25 -2.85
CA HIS A 11 -8.05 -2.24 -2.76
C HIS A 11 -8.51 -0.99 -2.02
N LEU A 12 -9.57 -0.36 -2.53
CA LEU A 12 -10.15 0.84 -1.93
C LEU A 12 -10.94 0.54 -0.66
N GLU A 13 -11.49 -0.66 -0.55
CA GLU A 13 -12.28 -1.11 0.58
C GLU A 13 -11.77 -2.48 1.03
N VAL A 14 -11.58 -2.66 2.33
CA VAL A 14 -11.13 -3.92 2.92
C VAL A 14 -11.87 -4.18 4.23
N GLU A 15 -12.02 -5.47 4.52
CA GLU A 15 -12.41 -5.97 5.82
C GLU A 15 -11.25 -6.77 6.41
N VAL A 16 -10.83 -6.43 7.62
CA VAL A 16 -9.77 -7.13 8.35
C VAL A 16 -10.35 -7.70 9.63
N THR A 17 -10.17 -9.00 9.84
CA THR A 17 -10.54 -9.69 11.08
C THR A 17 -9.28 -10.06 11.85
N GLY A 18 -9.39 -10.15 13.18
CA GLY A 18 -8.27 -10.51 14.04
C GLY A 18 -8.64 -10.48 15.51
N LEU A 19 -7.64 -10.35 16.36
CA LEU A 19 -7.80 -10.19 17.80
C LEU A 19 -7.34 -8.79 18.23
N GLY A 20 -8.09 -8.19 19.16
CA GLY A 20 -7.68 -6.98 19.86
C GLY A 20 -6.53 -7.25 20.83
N ARG A 21 -6.01 -6.18 21.43
CA ARG A 21 -4.92 -6.26 22.44
C ARG A 21 -5.31 -7.04 23.70
N ASP A 22 -6.61 -7.17 23.95
CA ASP A 22 -7.21 -7.94 25.04
C ASP A 22 -7.52 -9.40 24.64
N GLY A 23 -7.16 -9.81 23.41
CA GLY A 23 -7.42 -11.14 22.88
C GLY A 23 -8.85 -11.37 22.40
N ARG A 24 -9.72 -10.34 22.38
CA ARG A 24 -11.10 -10.49 21.90
C ARG A 24 -11.20 -10.34 20.38
N PRO A 25 -12.14 -11.02 19.71
CA PRO A 25 -12.35 -10.87 18.27
C PRO A 25 -12.64 -9.43 17.86
N LEU A 26 -12.07 -9.04 16.72
CA LEU A 26 -12.11 -7.72 16.12
C LEU A 26 -12.46 -7.88 14.64
N LYS A 27 -13.31 -6.99 14.14
CA LYS A 27 -13.56 -6.78 12.71
C LYS A 27 -13.42 -5.29 12.40
N VAL A 28 -12.64 -4.96 11.38
CA VAL A 28 -12.36 -3.60 10.93
C VAL A 28 -12.69 -3.48 9.46
N GLU A 29 -13.70 -2.67 9.16
CA GLU A 29 -13.95 -2.19 7.80
C GLU A 29 -13.20 -0.87 7.60
N ALA A 30 -12.49 -0.75 6.49
CA ALA A 30 -11.70 0.43 6.16
C ALA A 30 -11.80 0.75 4.67
N VAL A 31 -11.78 2.05 4.39
CA VAL A 31 -11.80 2.58 3.02
C VAL A 31 -10.63 3.53 2.77
N GLY A 32 -10.30 3.74 1.50
CA GLY A 32 -9.30 4.68 1.01
C GLY A 32 -7.93 4.47 1.64
N TRP A 33 -7.37 5.53 2.24
CA TRP A 33 -6.00 5.48 2.79
C TRP A 33 -5.86 4.50 3.95
N LYS A 34 -6.90 4.36 4.80
CA LYS A 34 -6.88 3.41 5.91
C LYS A 34 -6.86 1.96 5.41
N ALA A 35 -7.62 1.67 4.35
CA ALA A 35 -7.59 0.37 3.68
C ALA A 35 -6.19 0.04 3.17
N ARG A 36 -5.52 1.01 2.54
CA ARG A 36 -4.14 0.88 2.06
C ARG A 36 -3.14 0.59 3.17
N ILE A 37 -3.23 1.30 4.30
CA ILE A 37 -2.34 1.05 5.44
C ILE A 37 -2.53 -0.37 5.94
N LEU A 38 -3.77 -0.81 6.17
CA LEU A 38 -4.03 -2.18 6.65
C LEU A 38 -3.45 -3.24 5.71
N GLN A 39 -3.64 -3.09 4.40
CA GLN A 39 -3.04 -4.00 3.42
C GLN A 39 -1.50 -3.99 3.47
N HIS A 40 -0.86 -2.83 3.69
CA HIS A 40 0.60 -2.75 3.80
C HIS A 40 1.13 -3.46 5.03
N GLU A 41 0.49 -3.26 6.19
CA GLU A 41 0.90 -3.90 7.44
C GLU A 41 0.64 -5.42 7.40
N CYS A 42 -0.46 -5.85 6.79
CA CYS A 42 -0.76 -7.27 6.60
C CYS A 42 0.25 -7.95 5.66
N ASP A 43 0.64 -7.31 4.54
CA ASP A 43 1.66 -7.86 3.63
C ASP A 43 2.97 -8.20 4.38
N HIS A 44 3.37 -7.39 5.38
CA HIS A 44 4.58 -7.66 6.18
C HIS A 44 4.49 -8.98 6.97
N LEU A 45 3.29 -9.38 7.39
CA LEU A 45 3.09 -10.65 8.12
C LEU A 45 3.35 -11.87 7.22
N ASP A 46 3.12 -11.72 5.92
CA ASP A 46 3.42 -12.71 4.89
C ASP A 46 4.82 -12.54 4.28
N GLY A 47 5.66 -11.69 4.88
CA GLY A 47 7.03 -11.44 4.41
C GLY A 47 7.10 -10.65 3.09
N THR A 48 6.02 -10.01 2.67
CA THR A 48 5.96 -9.23 1.43
C THR A 48 6.21 -7.76 1.70
N ILE A 49 7.10 -7.13 0.93
CA ILE A 49 7.36 -5.69 1.02
C ILE A 49 6.76 -4.98 -0.19
N TYR A 50 6.42 -3.70 -0.05
CA TYR A 50 5.79 -2.94 -1.13
C TYR A 50 6.59 -2.91 -2.45
N VAL A 51 7.91 -3.13 -2.41
CA VAL A 51 8.79 -3.18 -3.58
C VAL A 51 8.56 -4.42 -4.43
N ASP A 52 8.03 -5.50 -3.86
CA ASP A 52 7.73 -6.75 -4.57
C ASP A 52 6.43 -6.63 -5.40
N LYS A 53 5.56 -5.69 -5.04
CA LYS A 53 4.22 -5.48 -5.62
C LYS A 53 4.06 -4.13 -6.32
N MET A 54 5.16 -3.40 -6.51
CA MET A 54 5.10 -2.07 -7.10
C MET A 54 4.87 -2.10 -8.61
N ILE A 55 4.26 -1.04 -9.13
CA ILE A 55 4.10 -0.83 -10.55
C ILE A 55 5.49 -0.62 -11.18
N PRO A 56 5.87 -1.38 -12.22
CA PRO A 56 7.16 -1.24 -12.87
C PRO A 56 7.45 0.20 -13.31
N ARG A 57 8.73 0.60 -13.23
CA ARG A 57 9.22 1.95 -13.61
C ARG A 57 8.75 3.11 -12.73
N THR A 58 8.14 2.84 -11.57
CA THR A 58 7.69 3.90 -10.65
C THR A 58 8.58 4.11 -9.43
N PHE A 59 9.48 3.16 -9.13
CA PHE A 59 10.44 3.23 -8.03
C PHE A 59 11.37 4.43 -8.15
N ARG A 60 11.44 5.25 -7.10
CA ARG A 60 12.15 6.54 -7.09
C ARG A 60 12.58 6.93 -5.68
N THR A 61 13.56 7.82 -5.59
CA THR A 61 13.96 8.43 -4.31
C THR A 61 12.89 9.44 -3.84
N VAL A 62 12.94 9.79 -2.55
CA VAL A 62 12.00 10.78 -1.96
C VAL A 62 12.14 12.15 -2.63
N GLU A 63 13.35 12.56 -3.01
CA GLU A 63 13.63 13.83 -3.68
C GLU A 63 12.95 13.90 -5.07
N ASN A 64 12.83 12.76 -5.74
CA ASN A 64 12.28 12.64 -7.09
C ASN A 64 10.76 12.38 -7.12
N LEU A 65 10.08 12.46 -5.97
CA LEU A 65 8.66 12.07 -5.86
C LEU A 65 7.75 12.83 -6.84
N ASN A 66 7.97 14.14 -6.98
CA ASN A 66 7.16 15.05 -7.78
C ASN A 66 7.53 15.07 -9.28
N LEU A 67 8.52 14.29 -9.71
CA LEU A 67 8.87 14.18 -11.12
C LEU A 67 7.80 13.40 -11.90
N PRO A 68 7.58 13.71 -13.18
CA PRO A 68 6.59 13.02 -14.01
C PRO A 68 6.75 11.49 -14.00
N LEU A 69 5.64 10.77 -14.14
CA LEU A 69 5.70 9.34 -14.40
C LEU A 69 6.19 9.08 -15.83
N PRO A 70 6.96 8.01 -16.07
CA PRO A 70 7.32 7.59 -17.42
C PRO A 70 6.09 7.34 -18.29
N SER A 71 6.22 7.55 -19.60
CA SER A 71 5.18 7.22 -20.57
C SER A 71 4.73 5.75 -20.44
N GLY A 72 3.43 5.53 -20.48
CA GLY A 72 2.83 4.21 -20.31
C GLY A 72 2.60 3.78 -18.85
N SER A 73 2.96 4.59 -17.86
CA SER A 73 2.59 4.34 -16.46
C SER A 73 1.10 4.59 -16.25
N PRO A 74 0.41 3.80 -15.39
CA PRO A 74 -0.97 4.05 -15.03
C PRO A 74 -1.11 5.42 -14.35
N LYS A 75 -2.27 6.06 -14.55
CA LYS A 75 -2.58 7.34 -13.91
C LYS A 75 -2.75 7.13 -12.41
N LEU A 76 -2.24 8.09 -11.63
CA LEU A 76 -2.54 8.17 -10.21
C LEU A 76 -4.01 8.50 -9.99
N GLY A 77 -4.67 7.78 -9.09
CA GLY A 77 -6.06 8.04 -8.73
C GLY A 77 -6.81 6.76 -8.37
N VAL A 78 -8.12 6.89 -8.20
CA VAL A 78 -9.04 5.77 -8.14
C VAL A 78 -9.41 5.36 -9.56
N CYS A 79 -9.39 4.07 -9.84
CA CYS A 79 -10.05 3.50 -11.01
C CYS A 79 -11.49 3.15 -10.64
#